data_AF-A0A679IM38-F1
#
_entry.id   AF-A0A679IM38-F1
#
_cell.length_a   1.000
_cell.length_b   1.000
_cell.length_c   1.000
_cell.angle_alpha   90.00
_cell.angle_beta   90.00
_cell.angle_gamma   90.00
#
_symmetry.space_group_name_H-M   'P 1'
#
loop_
_entity.id
_entity.type
_entity.pdbx_description
1 polymer ?
#
loop_
_entity_poly.entity_id
_entity_poly.type
_entity_poly.pdbx_seq_one_letter_code
_entity_poly.pdbx_strand_id
1 'polypeptide(L)' 'MIGWILTGAIIITYGSNFLAYRYLKNHRSDWFEKMALYFGVNMSVLFADGLFLFIAKLVEEGILLIE' A
#
# COMPACT_ATOMS: atom_id res chain seq x y z
N MET A 1 -15.34 -11.38 2.25
CA MET A 1 -15.11 -10.44 1.13
C MET A 1 -14.06 -9.39 1.47
N ILE A 2 -14.24 -8.62 2.56
CA ILE A 2 -13.26 -7.63 3.05
C ILE A 2 -11.85 -8.22 3.26
N GLY A 3 -11.72 -9.39 3.88
CA GLY A 3 -10.42 -10.03 4.08
C GLY A 3 -9.61 -10.20 2.78
N TRP A 4 -10.25 -10.62 1.68
CA TRP A 4 -9.58 -10.76 0.37
C TRP A 4 -9.14 -9.42 -0.22
N ILE A 5 -9.93 -8.36 -0.01
CA ILE A 5 -9.58 -7.00 -0.44
C ILE A 5 -8.33 -6.53 0.32
N LEU A 6 -8.27 -6.76 1.63
CA LEU A 6 -7.12 -6.40 2.46
C LEU A 6 -5.87 -7.20 2.06
N THR A 7 -6.01 -8.51 1.86
CA THR A 7 -4.90 -9.35 1.40
C THR A 7 -4.40 -8.91 0.02
N GLY A 8 -5.30 -8.58 -0.90
CA GLY A 8 -4.95 -8.04 -2.21
C GLY A 8 -4.18 -6.71 -2.11
N ALA A 9 -4.64 -5.78 -1.28
CA ALA A 9 -3.97 -4.50 -1.05
C ALA A 9 -2.55 -4.69 -0.47
N ILE A 10 -2.38 -5.59 0.50
CA ILE A 10 -1.07 -5.93 1.07
C ILE A 10 -0.14 -6.50 -0.01
N ILE A 11 -0.61 -7.48 -0.80
CA ILE A 11 0.20 -8.09 -1.85
C ILE A 11 0.64 -7.06 -2.88
N ILE A 12 -0.26 -6.16 -3.30
CA ILE A 12 0.06 -5.12 -4.28
C ILE A 12 1.08 -4.14 -3.71
N THR A 13 0.84 -3.60 -2.51
CA THR A 13 1.72 -2.58 -1.89
C THR A 13 3.10 -3.15 -1.55
N TYR A 14 3.17 -4.28 -0.85
CA TYR A 14 4.46 -4.86 -0.49
C TYR A 14 5.16 -5.53 -1.67
N GLY A 15 4.41 -6.09 -2.61
CA GLY A 15 4.94 -6.68 -3.85
C GLY A 15 5.57 -5.63 -4.76
N SER A 16 4.90 -4.49 -4.98
CA SER A 16 5.45 -3.39 -5.76
C SER A 16 6.70 -2.81 -5.11
N ASN A 17 6.70 -2.67 -3.77
CA ASN A 17 7.87 -2.22 -3.01
C ASN A 17 9.06 -3.18 -3.14
N PHE A 18 8.81 -4.48 -3.10
CA PHE A 18 9.84 -5.49 -3.32
C PHE A 18 10.43 -5.42 -4.73
N LEU A 19 9.58 -5.25 -5.75
CA LEU A 19 10.03 -5.09 -7.14
C LEU A 19 10.84 -3.81 -7.33
N ALA A 20 10.40 -2.70 -6.74
CA ALA A 20 11.13 -1.43 -6.72
C ALA A 20 12.52 -1.58 -6.08
N TYR A 21 12.61 -2.26 -4.94
CA TYR A 21 13.88 -2.57 -4.29
C TYR A 21 14.79 -3.42 -5.19
N ARG A 22 14.25 -4.50 -5.78
CA ARG A 22 15.00 -5.39 -6.66
C ARG A 22 15.51 -4.67 -7.91
N TYR A 23 14.70 -3.78 -8.47
CA TYR A 23 15.06 -2.95 -9.60
C TYR A 23 16.27 -2.06 -9.26
N LEU A 24 16.19 -1.29 -8.17
CA LEU A 24 17.28 -0.42 -7.71
C LEU A 24 18.56 -1.17 -7.36
N LYS A 25 18.44 -2.40 -6.85
CA LYS A 25 19.59 -3.25 -6.54
C LYS A 25 20.33 -3.72 -7.79
N ASN A 26 19.60 -4.01 -8.87
CA ASN A 26 20.15 -4.63 -10.07
C ASN A 26 20.47 -3.62 -11.19
N HIS A 27 19.98 -2.38 -11.11
CA HIS A 27 20.20 -1.34 -12.11
C HIS A 27 20.99 -0.16 -11.54
N ARG A 28 21.92 0.37 -12.35
CA ARG A 28 22.51 1.69 -12.12
C ARG A 28 21.45 2.75 -12.41
N SER A 29 20.72 3.12 -11.36
CA SER A 29 19.66 4.11 -11.40
C SER A 29 20.19 5.48 -10.99
N ASP A 30 19.75 6.54 -11.69
CA ASP A 30 20.12 7.92 -11.38
C ASP A 30 19.40 8.44 -10.11
N TRP A 31 19.72 9.66 -9.70
CA TRP A 31 19.14 10.25 -8.49
C TRP A 31 17.63 10.50 -8.63
N PHE A 32 17.17 10.95 -9.80
CA PHE A 32 15.76 11.27 -10.03
C PHE A 32 14.89 10.02 -10.05
N GLU A 33 15.36 8.96 -10.69
CA GLU A 33 14.69 7.67 -10.75
C GLU A 33 14.58 7.03 -9.35
N LYS A 34 15.65 7.11 -8.54
CA LYS A 34 15.61 6.69 -7.13
C LYS A 34 14.58 7.47 -6.33
N MET A 35 14.55 8.80 -6.47
CA MET A 35 13.56 9.63 -5.80
C MET A 35 12.14 9.27 -6.23
N ALA A 36 11.90 9.10 -7.55
CA ALA A 36 10.60 8.70 -8.07
C ALA A 36 10.14 7.34 -7.52
N LEU A 37 11.05 6.36 -7.45
CA LEU A 37 10.76 5.05 -6.85
C LEU A 37 10.47 5.14 -5.35
N TYR A 38 11.25 5.92 -4.59
CA TYR A 38 10.97 6.11 -3.16
C TYR A 38 9.65 6.83 -2.91
N PHE A 39 9.32 7.85 -3.70
CA PHE A 39 8.01 8.51 -3.62
C PHE A 39 6.87 7.57 -4.00
N GLY A 40 7.02 6.78 -5.06
CA GLY A 40 6.02 5.80 -5.46
C GLY A 40 5.77 4.74 -4.39
N VAL A 41 6.86 4.19 -3.82
CA VAL A 41 6.81 3.24 -2.69
C VAL A 41 6.09 3.88 -1.48
N ASN A 42 6.51 5.08 -1.08
CA ASN A 42 5.93 5.77 0.08
C ASN A 42 4.44 6.07 -0.11
N MET A 43 4.04 6.58 -1.28
CA MET A 43 2.65 6.84 -1.64
C MET A 43 1.81 5.56 -1.64
N SER A 44 2.36 4.43 -2.09
CA SER A 44 1.63 3.15 -2.11
C SER A 44 1.36 2.60 -0.70
N VAL A 45 2.26 2.84 0.24
CA VAL A 45 2.06 2.49 1.66
C VAL A 45 1.01 3.41 2.28
N LEU A 46 1.12 4.71 2.03
CA LEU A 46 0.17 5.71 2.53
C LEU A 46 -1.25 5.46 2.00
N PHE A 47 -1.37 5.05 0.73
CA PHE A 47 -2.65 4.63 0.15
C PHE A 47 -3.22 3.38 0.85
N ALA A 48 -2.39 2.37 1.12
CA ALA A 48 -2.81 1.18 1.85
C ALA A 48 -3.29 1.53 3.26
N ASP A 49 -2.55 2.34 4.00
CA ASP A 49 -2.91 2.82 5.34
C ASP A 49 -4.26 3.55 5.33
N GLY A 50 -4.48 4.44 4.34
CA GLY A 50 -5.76 5.12 4.16
C GLY A 50 -6.91 4.15 3.88
N LEU A 51 -6.67 3.12 3.07
CA LEU A 51 -7.67 2.09 2.76
C LEU A 51 -8.02 1.24 4.00
N PHE A 52 -7.03 0.89 4.82
CA PHE A 52 -7.26 0.20 6.09
C PHE A 52 -8.09 1.04 7.06
N LEU A 53 -7.73 2.31 7.24
CA LEU A 53 -8.46 3.23 8.11
C LEU A 53 -9.90 3.44 7.64
N PHE A 54 -10.10 3.59 6.33
CA PHE A 54 -11.43 3.73 5.75
C PHE A 54 -12.30 2.49 6.02
N ILE A 55 -11.77 1.29 5.78
CA ILE A 55 -12.50 0.03 6.03
C ILE A 55 -12.77 -0.13 7.53
N ALA A 56 -11.79 0.15 8.40
CA ALA A 56 -11.97 0.07 9.84
C ALA A 56 -13.10 1.00 10.31
N LYS A 57 -13.15 2.23 9.80
CA LYS A 57 -14.21 3.19 10.11
C LYS A 57 -15.59 2.73 9.61
N LEU A 58 -15.67 2.17 8.40
CA LEU A 58 -16.93 1.60 7.90
C LEU A 58 -17.44 0.44 8.76
N VAL A 59 -16.53 -0.39 9.28
CA VAL A 59 -16.89 -1.48 10.19
C VAL A 59 -17.35 -0.93 11.54
N GLU A 60 -16.65 0.06 12.09
CA GLU A 60 -17.02 0.73 13.34
C GLU A 60 -18.41 1.37 13.25
N GLU A 61 -18.67 2.19 12.24
CA GLU A 61 -19.98 2.83 12.02
C GLU A 61 -21.08 1.81 11.71
N GLY A 62 -20.76 0.73 10.99
CA GLY A 62 -21.70 -0.35 10.69
C GLY A 62 -22.09 -1.17 11.92
N ILE A 63 -21.17 -1.37 12.88
CA ILE A 63 -21.44 -2.03 14.17
C ILE A 63 -22.34 -1.14 15.04
N LEU A 64 -22.09 0.17 15.04
CA LEU A 64 -22.83 1.17 15.84
C LEU A 64 -24.30 1.33 15.41
N LEU A 65 -24.67 0.85 14.22
CA LEU A 65 -26.06 0.80 13.73
C LEU A 65 -26.80 -0.50 14.10
N ILE A 66 -26.09 -1.50 14.62
CA ILE A 66 -26.63 -2.81 15.02
C ILE A 66 -26.85 -2.88 16.55
N GLU A 67 -26.12 -2.09 17.33
CA GLU A 67 -26.43 -1.77 18.75
C GLU A 67 -27.56 -0.74 18.87
#